data_AF-A0A813H5K6-F1
#
_entry.id   AF-A0A813H5K6-F1
#
_cell.length_a   1.000
_cell.length_b   1.000
_cell.length_c   1.000
_cell.angle_alpha   90.00
_cell.angle_beta   90.00
_cell.angle_gamma   90.00
#
_symmetry.space_group_name_H-M   'P 1'
#
loop_
_entity.id
_entity.type
_entity.pdbx_description
1 polymer ?
#
loop_
_entity_poly.entity_id
_entity_poly.type
_entity_poly.pdbx_seq_one_letter_code
_entity_poly.pdbx_strand_id
1 'polypeptide(L)'
;MQFRYLDTSYFGGSLTFPCLQKVQHETEPAMARAMSHRSPVRLKDLIDSEYMFIVYTMAKLVLFIFVINHIIACVWYMVGRMTMEQGEFSWIKDTGRAPVFEQGLAWRYTTALHWSLTQFTPASMDVNARNVPERVMSILVLFFSLITFSSIV
;
A
#
# COMPACT_ATOMS: atom_id res chain seq x y z
N MET A 1 28.29 -62.38 -30.41
CA MET A 1 29.06 -62.83 -31.58
C MET A 1 29.95 -61.68 -32.01
N GLN A 2 31.26 -61.90 -32.12
CA GLN A 2 32.31 -60.89 -32.29
C GLN A 2 32.14 -60.08 -33.59
N PHE A 3 32.49 -58.79 -33.56
CA PHE A 3 33.09 -58.14 -34.73
C PHE A 3 34.39 -57.46 -34.33
N ARG A 4 35.47 -57.97 -34.91
CA ARG A 4 36.83 -57.43 -34.90
C ARG A 4 36.92 -56.28 -35.90
N TYR A 5 37.64 -55.25 -35.48
CA TYR A 5 38.67 -54.51 -36.23
C TYR A 5 38.52 -54.38 -37.75
N LEU A 6 38.43 -53.14 -38.22
CA LEU A 6 39.26 -52.69 -39.35
C LEU A 6 39.74 -51.26 -39.13
N ASP A 7 40.98 -51.08 -39.56
CA ASP A 7 41.95 -50.06 -39.23
C ASP A 7 41.57 -48.60 -39.50
N THR A 8 41.91 -47.78 -38.51
CA THR A 8 42.45 -46.43 -38.65
C THR A 8 43.74 -46.47 -39.46
N SER A 9 43.73 -45.92 -40.67
CA SER A 9 44.88 -45.29 -41.34
C SER A 9 44.39 -44.63 -42.63
N TYR A 10 45.04 -43.55 -43.05
CA TYR A 10 44.74 -42.72 -44.23
C TYR A 10 43.68 -41.61 -44.03
N PHE A 11 44.11 -40.48 -43.49
CA PHE A 11 44.44 -39.31 -44.31
C PHE A 11 44.84 -38.14 -43.41
N GLY A 12 46.14 -37.83 -43.39
CA GLY A 12 46.58 -36.47 -43.15
C GLY A 12 46.17 -35.63 -44.35
N GLY A 13 45.44 -34.55 -44.11
CA GLY A 13 44.97 -33.68 -45.17
C GLY A 13 44.16 -32.53 -44.60
N SER A 14 44.84 -31.44 -44.27
CA SER A 14 44.25 -30.13 -43.99
C SER A 14 43.44 -29.69 -45.22
N LEU A 15 42.14 -29.94 -45.22
CA LEU A 15 41.19 -29.38 -46.18
C LEU A 15 40.14 -28.60 -45.39
N THR A 16 40.44 -27.33 -45.17
CA THR A 16 39.48 -26.33 -44.72
C THR A 16 38.44 -26.14 -45.82
N PHE A 17 37.26 -26.73 -45.63
CA PHE A 17 36.12 -26.59 -46.54
C PHE A 17 35.54 -25.17 -46.43
N PRO A 18 35.64 -24.30 -47.46
CA PRO A 18 35.14 -22.92 -47.39
C PRO A 18 33.60 -22.82 -47.36
N CYS A 19 32.90 -23.90 -47.68
CA CYS A 19 31.44 -23.92 -47.78
C CYS A 19 30.74 -24.02 -46.41
N LEU A 20 31.33 -24.75 -45.44
CA LEU A 20 30.77 -24.89 -44.09
C LEU A 20 30.92 -23.62 -43.25
N GLN A 21 31.97 -22.82 -43.49
CA GLN A 21 32.18 -21.56 -42.76
C GLN A 21 31.17 -20.47 -43.16
N LYS A 22 30.59 -20.55 -44.36
CA LYS A 22 29.58 -19.59 -44.82
C LYS A 22 28.21 -19.82 -44.19
N VAL A 23 27.86 -21.09 -43.91
CA VAL A 23 26.58 -21.43 -43.26
C VAL A 23 26.55 -20.99 -41.79
N GLN A 24 27.64 -21.15 -41.06
CA GLN A 24 27.72 -20.69 -39.66
C GLN A 24 27.70 -19.16 -39.51
N HIS A 25 28.26 -18.40 -40.47
CA HIS A 25 28.31 -16.94 -40.43
C HIS A 25 26.99 -16.26 -40.83
N GLU A 26 26.07 -16.98 -41.48
CA GLU A 26 24.75 -16.46 -41.89
C GLU A 26 23.63 -16.81 -40.90
N THR A 27 23.77 -17.88 -40.10
CA THR A 27 22.73 -18.31 -39.13
C THR A 27 22.75 -17.56 -37.79
N GLU A 28 23.92 -17.10 -37.33
CA GLU A 28 24.02 -16.34 -36.07
C GLU A 28 23.27 -15.00 -36.05
N PRO A 29 23.34 -14.13 -37.09
CA PRO A 29 22.63 -12.84 -37.06
C PRO A 29 21.11 -12.98 -37.17
N ALA A 30 20.59 -14.10 -37.70
CA ALA A 30 19.15 -14.34 -37.84
C ALA A 30 18.50 -14.83 -36.53
N MET A 31 19.15 -15.74 -35.80
CA MET A 31 18.63 -16.26 -34.53
C MET A 31 18.77 -15.25 -33.38
N ALA A 32 19.88 -14.50 -33.32
CA ALA A 32 20.07 -13.43 -32.33
C ALA A 32 19.07 -12.28 -32.53
N ARG A 33 18.68 -11.98 -33.77
CA ARG A 33 17.68 -10.96 -34.10
C ARG A 33 16.24 -11.44 -33.84
N ALA A 34 15.95 -12.74 -33.95
CA ALA A 34 14.65 -13.31 -33.63
C ALA A 34 14.36 -13.41 -32.12
N MET A 35 15.40 -13.49 -31.27
CA MET A 35 15.26 -13.54 -29.80
C MET A 35 15.25 -12.15 -29.14
N SER A 36 15.67 -11.09 -29.85
CA SER A 36 15.65 -9.70 -29.37
C SER A 36 14.26 -9.04 -29.47
N HIS A 37 13.34 -9.62 -30.23
CA HIS A 37 11.97 -9.09 -30.45
C HIS A 37 10.87 -9.89 -29.70
N ARG A 38 11.20 -10.60 -28.60
CA ARG A 38 10.18 -11.01 -27.61
C ARG A 38 10.00 -9.87 -26.62
N SER A 39 9.10 -8.97 -26.99
CA SER A 39 8.77 -7.73 -26.31
C SER A 39 8.43 -7.92 -24.82
N PRO A 40 9.09 -7.21 -23.88
CA PRO A 40 8.67 -7.09 -22.49
C PRO A 40 7.38 -6.24 -22.31
N VAL A 41 6.74 -5.85 -23.41
CA VAL A 41 5.56 -4.98 -23.47
C VAL A 41 4.35 -5.64 -22.81
N ARG A 42 4.12 -6.94 -23.05
CA ARG A 42 2.99 -7.66 -22.44
C ARG A 42 3.06 -7.75 -20.92
N LEU A 43 4.27 -7.83 -20.33
CA LEU A 43 4.41 -7.88 -18.87
C LEU A 43 4.16 -6.53 -18.21
N LYS A 44 4.61 -5.43 -18.84
CA LYS A 44 4.31 -4.07 -18.35
C LYS A 44 2.82 -3.78 -18.40
N ASP A 45 2.16 -4.11 -19.52
CA ASP A 45 0.72 -3.86 -19.67
C ASP A 45 -0.12 -4.69 -18.69
N LEU A 46 0.29 -5.92 -18.37
CA LEU A 46 -0.35 -6.76 -17.36
C LEU A 46 -0.14 -6.21 -15.94
N ILE A 47 1.11 -5.88 -15.58
CA ILE A 47 1.45 -5.33 -14.27
C ILE A 47 0.78 -3.98 -14.05
N ASP A 48 0.68 -3.12 -15.07
CA ASP A 48 0.01 -1.84 -14.98
C ASP A 48 -1.49 -2.03 -14.67
N SER A 49 -2.15 -3.01 -15.31
CA SER A 49 -3.57 -3.28 -15.03
C SER A 49 -3.83 -3.81 -13.61
N GLU A 50 -2.98 -4.71 -13.13
CA GLU A 50 -3.07 -5.29 -11.77
C GLU A 50 -2.73 -4.23 -10.71
N TYR A 51 -1.67 -3.46 -10.93
CA TYR A 51 -1.26 -2.38 -10.05
C TYR A 51 -2.34 -1.30 -9.94
N MET A 52 -2.91 -0.87 -11.07
CA MET A 52 -3.99 0.13 -11.07
C MET A 52 -5.23 -0.36 -10.32
N PHE A 53 -5.56 -1.65 -10.43
CA PHE A 53 -6.67 -2.24 -9.67
C PHE A 53 -6.40 -2.23 -8.15
N ILE A 54 -5.17 -2.56 -7.73
CA ILE A 54 -4.76 -2.53 -6.31
C ILE A 54 -4.79 -1.10 -5.78
N VAL A 55 -4.19 -0.14 -6.50
CA VAL A 55 -4.15 1.27 -6.09
C VAL A 55 -5.55 1.86 -6.00
N TYR A 56 -6.42 1.57 -6.97
CA TYR A 56 -7.81 2.01 -6.93
C TYR A 56 -8.55 1.47 -5.69
N THR A 57 -8.37 0.19 -5.38
CA THR A 57 -8.98 -0.45 -4.21
C THR A 57 -8.46 0.16 -2.91
N MET A 58 -7.15 0.37 -2.79
CA MET A 58 -6.52 1.02 -1.64
C MET A 58 -7.04 2.46 -1.46
N ALA A 59 -7.08 3.25 -2.53
CA ALA A 59 -7.58 4.63 -2.48
C ALA A 59 -9.04 4.70 -2.04
N LYS A 60 -9.88 3.78 -2.53
CA LYS A 60 -11.28 3.66 -2.11
C LYS A 60 -11.41 3.35 -0.62
N LEU A 61 -10.58 2.46 -0.08
CA LEU A 61 -10.56 2.12 1.35
C LEU A 61 -10.09 3.30 2.20
N VAL A 62 -9.03 3.99 1.80
CA VAL A 62 -8.54 5.20 2.50
C VAL A 62 -9.60 6.29 2.54
N LEU A 63 -10.30 6.54 1.43
CA LEU A 63 -11.39 7.52 1.38
C LEU A 63 -12.55 7.11 2.30
N PHE A 64 -12.91 5.83 2.32
CA PHE A 64 -13.94 5.31 3.21
C PHE A 64 -13.58 5.52 4.70
N ILE A 65 -12.34 5.19 5.09
CA ILE A 65 -11.82 5.46 6.44
C ILE A 65 -11.88 6.95 6.76
N PHE A 66 -11.48 7.81 5.83
CA PHE A 66 -11.49 9.26 6.02
C PHE A 66 -12.90 9.80 6.28
N VAL A 67 -13.90 9.37 5.50
CA VAL A 67 -15.29 9.80 5.67
C VAL A 67 -15.84 9.36 7.03
N ILE A 68 -15.56 8.13 7.45
CA ILE A 68 -15.98 7.65 8.77
C ILE A 68 -15.30 8.44 9.89
N ASN A 69 -14.01 8.71 9.75
CA ASN A 69 -13.27 9.54 10.71
C ASN A 69 -13.83 10.95 10.80
N HIS A 70 -14.24 11.57 9.69
CA HIS A 70 -14.93 12.86 9.70
C HIS A 70 -16.22 12.82 10.53
N ILE A 71 -17.04 11.77 10.36
CA ILE A 71 -18.28 11.60 11.14
C ILE A 71 -17.96 11.43 12.63
N ILE A 72 -17.01 10.56 12.97
CA ILE A 72 -16.58 10.32 14.36
C ILE A 72 -16.04 11.61 14.99
N ALA A 73 -15.23 12.38 14.26
CA ALA A 73 -14.68 13.65 14.71
C ALA A 73 -15.78 14.70 14.97
N CYS A 74 -16.78 14.80 14.09
CA CYS A 74 -17.93 15.69 14.29
C CYS A 74 -18.73 15.30 15.53
N VAL A 75 -18.98 14.01 15.73
CA VAL A 75 -19.67 13.51 16.94
C VAL A 75 -18.83 13.77 18.19
N TRP A 76 -17.50 13.58 18.12
CA TRP A 76 -16.59 13.81 19.24
C TRP A 76 -16.58 15.29 19.67
N TYR A 77 -16.58 16.19 18.69
CA TYR A 77 -16.74 17.62 18.93
C TYR A 77 -18.11 17.97 19.51
N MET A 78 -19.18 17.36 19.01
CA MET A 78 -20.52 17.56 19.54
C MET A 78 -20.65 17.12 21.00
N VAL A 79 -20.15 15.92 21.35
CA VAL A 79 -20.15 15.41 22.73
C VAL A 79 -19.36 16.34 23.65
N GLY A 80 -18.15 16.76 23.24
CA GLY A 80 -17.35 17.70 24.01
C GLY A 80 -18.02 19.06 24.20
N ARG A 81 -18.79 19.53 23.21
CA ARG A 81 -19.55 20.77 23.29
C ARG A 81 -20.73 20.65 24.26
N MET A 82 -21.46 19.53 24.22
CA MET A 82 -22.58 19.27 25.12
C MET A 82 -22.12 19.16 26.58
N THR A 83 -21.04 18.41 26.86
CA THR A 83 -20.48 18.32 28.22
C THR A 83 -20.00 19.67 28.72
N MET A 84 -19.36 20.46 27.84
CA MET A 84 -18.91 21.81 28.17
C MET A 84 -20.07 22.77 28.49
N GLU A 85 -21.18 22.68 27.77
CA GLU A 85 -22.39 23.50 27.98
C GLU A 85 -23.12 23.12 29.29
N GLN A 86 -22.99 21.87 29.73
CA GLN A 86 -23.46 21.40 31.04
C GLN A 86 -22.58 21.86 32.22
N GLY A 87 -21.47 22.56 31.94
CA GLY A 87 -20.53 23.02 32.96
C GLY A 87 -19.59 21.94 33.48
N GLU A 88 -19.63 20.75 32.89
CA GLU A 88 -18.70 19.67 33.20
C GLU A 88 -17.31 19.97 32.61
N PHE A 89 -16.29 19.25 33.12
CA PHE A 89 -15.01 19.17 32.40
C PHE A 89 -15.26 18.62 30.98
N SER A 90 -14.37 18.91 30.04
CA SER A 90 -14.52 18.46 28.66
C SER A 90 -13.16 18.49 28.03
N TRP A 91 -12.90 17.56 27.11
CA TRP A 91 -11.66 17.56 26.34
C TRP A 91 -11.43 18.89 25.60
N ILE A 92 -12.48 19.67 25.31
CA ILE A 92 -12.41 20.97 24.65
C ILE A 92 -11.80 22.06 25.54
N LYS A 93 -12.05 22.01 26.85
CA LYS A 93 -11.55 23.00 27.83
C LYS A 93 -10.28 22.53 28.54
N ASP A 94 -10.17 21.23 28.80
CA ASP A 94 -9.15 20.66 29.67
C ASP A 94 -8.17 19.75 28.90
N THR A 95 -7.34 20.37 28.07
CA THR A 95 -6.23 19.71 27.36
C THR A 95 -4.90 19.76 28.11
N GLY A 96 -4.85 20.28 29.34
CA GLY A 96 -3.60 20.46 30.11
C GLY A 96 -2.65 21.53 29.55
N ARG A 97 -3.01 22.19 28.44
CA ARG A 97 -2.34 23.37 27.87
C ARG A 97 -3.39 24.47 27.64
N ALA A 98 -3.29 25.19 26.52
CA ALA A 98 -4.31 26.16 26.10
C ALA A 98 -5.63 25.45 25.73
N PRO A 99 -6.79 25.98 26.16
CA PRO A 99 -8.09 25.41 25.83
C PRO A 99 -8.33 25.41 24.33
N VAL A 100 -8.73 24.26 23.78
CA VAL A 100 -9.03 24.08 22.35
C VAL A 100 -10.21 24.96 21.94
N PHE A 101 -11.10 25.27 22.88
CA PHE A 101 -12.22 26.18 22.66
C PHE A 101 -11.82 27.60 22.23
N GLU A 102 -10.63 28.08 22.58
CA GLU A 102 -10.24 29.46 22.23
C GLU A 102 -9.59 29.54 20.85
N GLN A 103 -9.23 28.41 20.27
CA GLN A 103 -8.55 28.32 18.98
C GLN A 103 -9.54 28.47 17.81
N GLY A 104 -9.01 28.74 16.61
CA GLY A 104 -9.82 28.85 15.40
C GLY A 104 -10.55 27.56 15.02
N LEU A 105 -11.61 27.66 14.21
CA LEU A 105 -12.43 26.52 13.78
C LEU A 105 -11.60 25.40 13.14
N ALA A 106 -10.64 25.76 12.29
CA ALA A 106 -9.74 24.80 11.65
C ALA A 106 -8.97 23.96 12.68
N TRP A 107 -8.44 24.60 13.73
CA TRP A 107 -7.71 23.91 14.80
C TRP A 107 -8.61 22.96 15.59
N ARG A 108 -9.84 23.37 15.90
CA ARG A 108 -10.82 22.51 16.60
C ARG A 108 -11.17 21.28 15.78
N TYR A 109 -11.43 21.49 14.48
CA TYR A 109 -11.75 20.42 13.55
C TYR A 109 -10.58 19.44 13.37
N THR A 110 -9.38 19.95 13.08
CA THR A 110 -8.21 19.09 12.87
C THR A 110 -7.81 18.36 14.15
N THR A 111 -8.00 18.96 15.32
CA THR A 111 -7.78 18.29 16.61
C THR A 111 -8.76 17.13 16.80
N ALA A 112 -10.05 17.33 16.54
CA ALA A 112 -11.07 16.28 16.65
C ALA A 112 -10.83 15.16 15.62
N LEU A 113 -10.45 15.52 14.39
CA LEU A 113 -10.11 14.58 13.33
C LEU A 113 -8.83 13.80 13.63
N HIS A 114 -7.82 14.46 14.18
CA HIS A 114 -6.59 13.78 14.60
C HIS A 114 -6.87 12.79 15.72
N TRP A 115 -7.69 13.17 16.71
CA TRP A 115 -8.14 12.25 17.76
C TRP A 115 -8.87 11.04 17.19
N SER A 116 -9.78 11.21 16.22
CA SER A 116 -10.47 10.06 15.62
C SER A 116 -9.49 9.13 14.90
N LEU A 117 -8.55 9.71 14.13
CA LEU A 117 -7.54 8.95 13.38
C LEU A 117 -6.64 8.14 14.30
N THR A 118 -6.24 8.68 15.46
CA THR A 118 -5.40 7.95 16.43
C THR A 118 -6.10 6.74 17.04
N GLN A 119 -7.43 6.64 16.96
CA GLN A 119 -8.16 5.43 17.38
C GLN A 119 -8.02 4.30 16.34
N PHE A 120 -7.86 4.63 15.04
CA PHE A 120 -7.66 3.65 13.97
C PHE A 120 -6.20 3.24 13.80
N THR A 121 -5.30 4.20 13.97
CA THR A 121 -3.85 3.97 13.94
C THR A 121 -3.29 4.42 15.28
N PRO A 122 -3.04 3.49 16.23
CA PRO A 122 -2.60 3.83 17.58
C PRO A 122 -1.43 4.82 17.53
N ALA A 123 -1.71 6.08 17.86
CA ALA A 123 -0.76 7.18 17.81
C ALA A 123 -0.94 8.04 19.06
N SER A 124 0.13 8.67 19.51
CA SER A 124 0.09 9.53 20.69
C SER A 124 -0.66 10.82 20.38
N MET A 125 -1.57 11.21 21.27
CA MET A 125 -2.34 12.44 21.17
C MET A 125 -2.53 13.06 22.55
N ASP A 126 -2.47 14.39 22.62
CA ASP A 126 -2.61 15.14 23.88
C ASP A 126 -4.08 15.22 24.37
N VAL A 127 -5.05 14.91 23.51
CA VAL A 127 -6.49 14.99 23.79
C VAL A 127 -7.00 13.66 24.32
N ASN A 128 -7.52 13.69 25.54
CA ASN A 128 -8.04 12.51 26.24
C ASN A 128 -9.43 12.80 26.81
N ALA A 129 -10.25 11.75 26.95
CA ALA A 129 -11.58 11.85 27.56
C ALA A 129 -11.50 12.31 29.03
N ARG A 130 -12.25 13.36 29.36
CA ARG A 130 -12.31 13.93 30.71
C ARG A 130 -13.56 13.52 31.47
N ASN A 131 -14.55 12.93 30.80
CA ASN A 131 -15.86 12.62 31.36
C ASN A 131 -16.31 11.20 31.01
N VAL A 132 -17.30 10.70 31.74
CA VAL A 132 -17.91 9.39 31.48
C VAL A 132 -18.46 9.26 30.03
N PRO A 133 -19.27 10.18 29.49
CA PRO A 133 -19.77 10.07 28.11
C PRO A 133 -18.64 10.05 27.07
N GLU A 134 -17.62 10.90 27.26
CA GLU A 134 -16.43 10.92 26.39
C GLU A 134 -15.66 9.60 26.47
N ARG A 135 -15.53 9.01 27.66
CA ARG A 135 -14.87 7.70 27.85
C ARG A 135 -15.64 6.57 27.20
N VAL A 136 -16.96 6.54 27.34
CA VAL A 136 -17.83 5.54 26.71
C VAL A 136 -17.70 5.63 25.19
N MET A 137 -17.76 6.84 24.62
CA MET A 137 -17.54 7.03 23.20
C MET A 137 -16.15 6.56 22.75
N SER A 138 -15.10 6.89 23.50
CA SER A 138 -13.73 6.44 23.20
C SER A 138 -13.64 4.92 23.13
N ILE A 139 -14.22 4.20 24.10
CA ILE A 139 -14.23 2.73 24.14
C ILE A 139 -14.98 2.15 22.92
N LEU A 140 -16.14 2.70 22.58
CA LEU A 140 -16.92 2.26 21.42
C LEU A 140 -16.17 2.46 20.11
N VAL A 141 -15.52 3.60 19.94
CA VAL A 141 -14.72 3.91 18.74
C VAL A 141 -13.50 3.00 18.66
N LEU A 142 -12.85 2.66 19.78
CA LEU A 142 -11.73 1.71 19.80
C LEU A 142 -12.12 0.30 19.34
N PHE A 143 -13.26 -0.23 19.81
CA PHE A 143 -13.74 -1.53 19.31
C PHE A 143 -14.09 -1.47 17.83
N PHE A 144 -14.76 -0.39 17.41
CA PHE A 144 -15.12 -0.18 16.01
C PHE A 144 -13.88 -0.05 15.10
N SER A 145 -12.83 0.63 15.58
CA SER A 145 -11.59 0.82 14.83
C SER A 145 -10.81 -0.49 14.67
N LEU A 146 -10.75 -1.32 15.73
CA LEU A 146 -10.13 -2.64 15.68
C LEU A 146 -10.81 -3.55 14.65
N ILE A 147 -12.15 -3.57 14.63
CA ILE A 147 -12.93 -4.36 13.65
C ILE A 147 -12.67 -3.83 12.24
N THR A 148 -12.70 -2.52 12.04
CA THR A 148 -12.51 -1.90 10.72
C THR A 148 -11.09 -2.16 10.20
N PHE A 149 -10.07 -1.97 11.03
CA PHE A 149 -8.68 -2.23 10.64
C PHE A 149 -8.46 -3.71 10.29
N SER A 150 -9.02 -4.63 11.07
CA SER A 150 -8.95 -6.07 10.78
C SER A 150 -9.70 -6.47 9.50
N SER A 151 -10.66 -5.68 9.02
CA SER A 151 -11.37 -5.96 7.76
C SER A 151 -10.62 -5.48 6.51
N ILE A 152 -9.64 -4.60 6.69
CA ILE A 152 -8.86 -3.98 5.61
C ILE A 152 -7.56 -4.76 5.35
N VAL A 153 -6.96 -5.31 6.41
CA VAL A 153 -5.76 -6.17 6.37
C VAL A 153 -6.14 -7.59 6.00
#